data_AF-A0A967RTK6-F1
#
_entry.id   AF-A0A967RTK6-F1
#
_cell.length_a   1.000
_cell.length_b   1.000
_cell.length_c   1.000
_cell.angle_alpha   90.00
_cell.angle_beta   90.00
_cell.angle_gamma   90.00
#
_symmetry.space_group_name_H-M   'P 1'
#
loop_
_entity.id
_entity.type
_entity.pdbx_description
1 polymer ?
#
loop_
_entity_poly.entity_id
_entity_poly.type
_entity_poly.pdbx_seq_one_letter_code
_entity_poly.pdbx_strand_id
1 'polypeptide(L)'
;PEVPGGVEVVPVPVREDTLEEIAVGTGGRFFRTESIDELADVYRDVGTTLGEEPVDHDVTDWFVGAALVAALLTAALSLRWFQRLP
;
A
#
# COMPACT_ATOMS: atom_id res chain seq x y z
N PRO A 1 4.16 -17.74 37.85
CA PRO A 1 4.80 -17.15 36.65
C PRO A 1 3.73 -16.96 35.59
N GLU A 2 3.27 -15.73 35.42
CA GLU A 2 2.29 -15.33 34.39
C GLU A 2 2.99 -15.30 33.03
N VAL A 3 2.34 -15.86 32.01
CA VAL A 3 2.83 -15.81 30.62
C VAL A 3 2.17 -14.59 29.96
N PRO A 4 2.91 -13.50 29.67
CA PRO A 4 2.34 -12.32 29.04
C PRO A 4 2.21 -12.59 27.53
N GLY A 5 0.98 -12.54 27.00
CA GLY A 5 0.73 -12.32 25.57
C GLY A 5 0.94 -13.50 24.61
N GLY A 6 0.76 -14.75 25.05
CA GLY A 6 0.69 -15.89 24.12
C GLY A 6 -0.70 -15.99 23.50
N VAL A 7 -0.81 -15.90 22.17
CA VAL A 7 -2.06 -16.24 21.46
C VAL A 7 -2.24 -17.76 21.55
N GLU A 8 -3.04 -18.22 22.49
CA GLU A 8 -3.45 -19.62 22.56
C GLU A 8 -4.54 -19.84 21.51
N VAL A 9 -4.15 -20.45 20.38
CA VAL A 9 -5.09 -20.80 19.31
C VAL A 9 -5.84 -22.05 19.74
N VAL A 10 -7.03 -21.87 20.31
CA VAL A 10 -7.94 -22.97 20.65
C VAL A 10 -8.78 -23.28 19.40
N PRO A 11 -8.64 -24.46 18.77
CA PRO A 11 -9.47 -24.83 17.63
C PRO A 11 -10.91 -25.07 18.11
N VAL A 12 -11.81 -24.16 17.74
CA VAL A 12 -13.24 -24.29 18.01
C VAL A 12 -13.86 -25.12 16.89
N PRO A 13 -14.45 -26.30 17.17
CA PRO A 13 -15.14 -27.08 16.16
C PRO A 13 -16.34 -26.27 15.66
N VAL A 14 -16.31 -25.89 14.38
CA VAL A 14 -17.46 -25.30 13.71
C VAL A 14 -18.59 -26.33 13.70
N ARG A 15 -19.72 -25.98 14.34
CA ARG A 15 -20.95 -26.78 14.29
C ARG A 15 -21.70 -26.44 13.00
N GLU A 16 -21.38 -27.17 11.94
CA GLU A 16 -21.92 -26.96 10.59
C GLU A 16 -23.45 -26.95 10.56
N ASP A 17 -24.10 -27.90 11.24
CA ASP A 17 -25.57 -28.02 11.29
C ASP A 17 -26.27 -26.75 11.81
N THR A 18 -25.66 -26.10 12.81
CA THR A 18 -26.20 -24.88 13.43
C THR A 18 -26.05 -23.67 12.50
N LEU A 19 -24.99 -23.64 11.69
CA LEU A 19 -24.75 -22.55 10.74
C LEU A 19 -25.66 -22.68 9.50
N GLU A 20 -26.00 -23.90 9.08
CA GLU A 20 -26.96 -24.15 8.00
C GLU A 20 -28.37 -23.68 8.37
N GLU A 21 -28.84 -23.99 9.58
CA GLU A 21 -30.16 -23.57 10.07
C GLU A 21 -30.29 -22.03 10.14
N ILE A 22 -29.24 -21.34 10.56
CA ILE A 22 -29.19 -19.87 10.60
C ILE A 22 -29.20 -19.28 9.18
N ALA A 23 -28.47 -19.88 8.23
CA ALA A 23 -28.44 -19.42 6.85
C ALA A 23 -29.83 -19.52 6.20
N VAL A 24 -30.53 -20.65 6.37
CA VAL A 24 -31.89 -20.83 5.85
C VAL A 24 -32.87 -19.86 6.51
N GLY A 25 -32.80 -19.68 7.83
CA GLY A 25 -33.68 -18.78 8.57
C GLY A 25 -33.49 -17.29 8.22
N THR A 26 -32.31 -16.91 7.75
CA THR A 26 -31.98 -15.52 7.37
C THR A 26 -32.03 -15.27 5.85
N GLY A 27 -32.29 -16.31 5.05
CA GLY A 27 -32.23 -16.26 3.59
C GLY A 27 -30.80 -16.15 3.03
N GLY A 28 -29.79 -16.43 3.84
CA GLY A 28 -28.37 -16.45 3.48
C GLY A 28 -27.93 -17.76 2.81
N ARG A 29 -26.80 -17.72 2.09
CA ARG A 29 -26.22 -18.91 1.45
C ARG A 29 -25.15 -19.55 2.35
N PHE A 30 -25.23 -20.86 2.55
CA PHE A 30 -24.21 -21.64 3.25
C PHE A 30 -23.05 -21.96 2.30
N PHE A 31 -21.81 -21.68 2.71
CA PHE A 31 -20.60 -21.96 1.92
C PHE A 31 -19.72 -22.95 2.69
N ARG A 32 -19.51 -24.14 2.13
CA ARG A 32 -18.56 -25.14 2.63
C ARG A 32 -17.17 -24.90 2.02
N THR A 33 -16.11 -25.20 2.78
CA THR A 33 -14.68 -24.91 2.51
C THR A 33 -14.11 -25.46 1.18
N GLU A 34 -14.88 -26.18 0.37
CA GLU A 34 -14.46 -26.57 -1.00
C GLU A 34 -14.55 -25.42 -2.03
N SER A 35 -15.12 -24.26 -1.67
CA SER A 35 -15.37 -23.15 -2.60
C SER A 35 -14.31 -22.03 -2.60
N ILE A 36 -13.13 -22.25 -2.02
CA ILE A 36 -12.03 -21.25 -2.02
C ILE A 36 -11.63 -20.83 -3.44
N ASP A 37 -11.81 -21.71 -4.43
CA ASP A 37 -11.43 -21.43 -5.82
C ASP A 37 -12.37 -20.43 -6.54
N GLU A 38 -13.59 -20.19 -6.03
CA GLU A 38 -14.55 -19.26 -6.67
C GLU A 38 -14.37 -17.80 -6.19
N LEU A 39 -13.63 -17.57 -5.09
CA LEU A 39 -13.32 -16.23 -4.58
C LEU A 39 -12.20 -15.53 -5.38
N ALA A 40 -11.34 -16.29 -6.08
CA ALA A 40 -10.20 -15.76 -6.82
C ALA A 40 -10.60 -14.98 -8.08
N ASP A 41 -11.73 -15.33 -8.70
CA ASP A 41 -12.22 -14.67 -9.91
C ASP A 41 -12.95 -13.35 -9.59
N VAL A 42 -13.68 -13.27 -8.48
CA VAL A 42 -14.37 -12.03 -8.04
C VAL A 42 -13.36 -10.96 -7.56
N TYR A 43 -12.24 -11.37 -6.98
CA TYR A 43 -11.18 -10.43 -6.56
C TYR A 43 -10.34 -9.88 -7.71
N ARG A 44 -10.33 -10.54 -8.87
CA ARG A 44 -9.55 -10.10 -10.05
C ARG A 44 -10.18 -8.89 -10.75
N ASP A 45 -11.49 -8.71 -10.61
CA ASP A 45 -12.24 -7.70 -11.39
C ASP A 45 -12.46 -6.36 -10.65
N VAL A 46 -12.18 -6.29 -9.33
CA VAL A 46 -12.43 -5.08 -8.51
C VAL A 46 -11.21 -4.15 -8.40
N GLY A 47 -10.03 -4.59 -8.84
CA GLY A 47 -8.76 -3.88 -8.60
C GLY A 47 -8.51 -2.63 -9.44
N THR A 48 -9.33 -2.32 -10.45
CA THR A 48 -9.05 -1.25 -11.43
C THR A 48 -9.84 0.05 -11.20
N THR A 49 -10.74 0.08 -10.21
CA THR A 49 -11.54 1.28 -9.88
C THR A 49 -11.33 1.72 -8.43
N LEU A 50 -10.08 1.67 -7.96
CA LEU A 50 -9.63 2.50 -6.85
C LEU A 50 -8.86 3.64 -7.52
N GLY A 51 -9.48 4.84 -7.52
CA GLY A 51 -8.96 6.01 -8.20
C GLY A 51 -7.50 6.27 -7.84
N GLU A 52 -6.73 6.71 -8.83
CA GLU A 52 -5.37 7.20 -8.65
C GLU A 52 -5.44 8.40 -7.70
N GLU A 53 -5.08 8.23 -6.42
CA GLU A 53 -4.99 9.36 -5.49
C GLU A 53 -3.80 10.21 -5.93
N PRO A 54 -3.98 11.49 -6.28
CA PRO A 54 -2.86 12.36 -6.61
C PRO A 54 -2.03 12.56 -5.34
N VAL A 55 -0.88 11.90 -5.27
CA VAL A 55 0.09 12.10 -4.20
C VAL A 55 0.90 13.35 -4.53
N ASP A 56 0.92 14.31 -3.61
CA ASP A 56 1.81 15.46 -3.69
C ASP A 56 3.27 14.97 -3.67
N HIS A 57 3.95 15.17 -4.79
CA HIS A 57 5.37 14.89 -4.91
C HIS A 57 6.17 16.17 -4.62
N ASP A 58 7.07 16.09 -3.64
CA ASP A 58 7.97 17.18 -3.30
C ASP A 58 8.91 17.50 -4.48
N VAL A 59 8.69 18.65 -5.11
CA VAL A 59 9.56 19.16 -6.19
C VAL A 59 10.80 19.88 -5.67
N THR A 60 10.92 20.05 -4.35
CA THR A 60 11.99 20.78 -3.68
C THR A 60 13.38 20.28 -4.07
N ASP A 61 13.56 18.96 -4.15
CA ASP A 61 14.86 18.36 -4.50
C ASP A 61 15.34 18.78 -5.88
N TRP A 62 14.43 18.84 -6.86
CA TRP A 62 14.76 19.30 -8.21
C TRP A 62 15.10 20.79 -8.23
N PHE A 63 14.38 21.62 -7.48
CA PHE A 63 14.68 23.05 -7.35
C PHE A 63 16.02 23.31 -6.66
N VAL A 64 16.33 22.58 -5.59
CA VAL A 64 17.63 22.66 -4.89
C VAL A 64 18.75 22.22 -5.83
N GLY A 65 18.57 21.11 -6.56
CA GLY A 65 19.52 20.65 -7.57
C GLY A 65 19.75 21.68 -8.67
N ALA A 66 18.68 22.26 -9.22
CA ALA A 66 18.76 23.30 -10.24
C ALA A 66 19.45 24.56 -9.73
N ALA A 67 19.15 24.99 -8.50
CA ALA A 67 19.79 26.14 -7.87
C ALA A 67 21.30 25.91 -7.64
N LEU A 68 21.71 24.72 -7.19
CA LEU A 68 23.12 24.36 -7.04
C LEU A 68 23.86 24.37 -8.38
N VAL A 69 23.27 23.81 -9.44
CA VAL A 69 23.85 23.84 -10.78
C VAL A 69 24.00 25.29 -11.27
N ALA A 70 22.96 26.10 -11.12
CA ALA A 70 23.00 27.51 -11.52
C ALA A 70 24.06 28.31 -10.72
N ALA A 71 24.20 28.04 -9.41
CA ALA A 71 25.22 28.66 -8.57
C ALA A 71 26.64 28.27 -9.00
N LEU A 72 26.88 26.99 -9.32
CA LEU A 72 28.17 26.53 -9.84
C LEU A 72 28.51 27.16 -11.20
N LEU A 73 27.53 27.25 -12.10
CA LEU A 73 27.71 27.93 -13.39
C LEU A 73 28.04 29.41 -13.20
N THR A 74 27.31 30.08 -12.30
CA THR A 74 27.56 31.49 -11.99
C THR A 74 28.94 31.68 -11.37
N ALA A 75 29.37 30.80 -10.45
CA ALA A 75 30.71 30.83 -9.86
C ALA A 75 31.79 30.59 -10.92
N ALA A 76 31.62 29.60 -11.80
CA ALA A 76 32.56 29.31 -12.88
C ALA A 76 32.65 30.46 -13.88
N LEU A 77 31.51 31.04 -14.25
CA LEU A 77 31.46 32.18 -15.17
C LEU A 77 32.06 33.43 -14.53
N SER A 78 31.78 33.67 -13.25
CA SER A 78 32.39 34.75 -12.45
C SER A 78 33.91 34.58 -12.41
N LEU A 79 34.41 33.39 -12.06
CA LEU A 79 35.83 33.09 -12.07
C LEU A 79 36.46 33.27 -13.45
N ARG A 80 35.77 32.87 -14.54
CA ARG A 80 36.20 33.03 -15.94
C ARG A 80 36.22 34.50 -16.38
N TRP A 81 35.25 35.31 -15.97
CA TRP A 81 35.16 36.73 -16.34
C TRP A 81 36.09 37.60 -15.50
N PHE A 82 36.22 37.27 -14.21
CA PHE A 82 37.12 37.92 -13.27
C PHE A 82 38.51 37.27 -13.22
N GLN A 83 38.88 36.39 -14.16
CA GLN A 83 40.29 36.03 -14.42
C GLN A 83 41.07 37.36 -14.63
N ARG A 84 41.95 37.91 -13.76
CA ARG A 84 42.83 37.39 -12.68
C ARG A 84 43.63 36.14 -13.01
N LEU A 85 43.46 35.60 -14.20
CA LEU A 85 44.51 34.87 -14.87
C LEU A 85 44.96 35.79 -16.01
N PRO A 86 46.21 36.29 -15.95
CA PRO A 86 46.78 37.18 -16.97
C PRO A 86 46.84 36.50 -18.35
#